data_AF-U1PQD5-F1
#
_entry.id   AF-U1PQD5-F1
#
_cell.length_a   1.000
_cell.length_b   1.000
_cell.length_c   1.000
_cell.angle_alpha   90.00
_cell.angle_beta   90.00
_cell.angle_gamma   90.00
#
_symmetry.space_group_name_H-M   'P 1'
#
loop_
_entity.id
_entity.type
_entity.pdbx_description
1 polymer ?
#
loop_
_entity_poly.entity_id
_entity_poly.type
_entity_poly.pdbx_seq_one_letter_code
_entity_poly.pdbx_strand_id
1 'polypeptide(L)' 'MSVDSQLTWTDPDYLATVTGVLAVAAVVFYTAFTPSGPTTDEALFVLLAVALPVTAVRQLARRLG' A
#
# COMPACT_ATOMS: atom_id res chain seq x y z
N MET A 1 29.29 16.15 -6.97
CA MET A 1 28.37 15.01 -7.12
C MET A 1 27.17 15.29 -6.24
N SER A 2 26.16 15.95 -6.80
CA SER A 2 24.83 15.99 -6.18
C SER A 2 24.34 14.56 -6.23
N VAL A 3 24.35 13.85 -5.10
CA VAL A 3 23.58 12.61 -5.00
C VAL A 3 22.13 13.10 -4.89
N ASP A 4 21.57 13.50 -6.02
CA ASP A 4 20.13 13.65 -6.17
C ASP A 4 19.60 12.24 -6.01
N SER A 5 19.42 11.87 -4.74
CA SER A 5 18.62 10.73 -4.32
C SER A 5 17.18 11.13 -4.63
N GLN A 6 16.87 11.37 -5.91
CA GLN A 6 15.56 11.09 -6.42
C GLN A 6 15.42 9.57 -6.26
N LEU A 7 15.14 9.14 -5.02
CA LEU A 7 14.19 8.07 -4.78
C LEU A 7 13.01 8.49 -5.63
N THR A 8 13.00 8.04 -6.87
CA THR A 8 11.95 8.32 -7.82
C THR A 8 10.74 7.75 -7.14
N TRP A 9 9.98 8.62 -6.49
CA TRP A 9 8.83 8.21 -5.66
C TRP A 9 7.73 7.58 -6.54
N THR A 10 7.93 7.69 -7.86
CA THR A 10 7.17 7.08 -8.94
C THR A 10 7.72 5.74 -9.43
N ASP A 11 8.84 5.28 -8.90
CA ASP A 11 9.45 4.02 -9.29
C ASP A 11 8.47 2.89 -8.99
N PRO A 12 8.09 2.08 -9.99
CA PRO A 12 7.05 1.08 -9.83
C PRO A 12 7.44 -0.01 -8.81
N ASP A 13 8.73 -0.35 -8.69
CA ASP A 13 9.22 -1.36 -7.76
C ASP A 13 9.25 -0.82 -6.33
N TYR A 14 9.61 0.47 -6.15
CA TYR A 14 9.51 1.16 -4.86
C TYR A 14 8.05 1.21 -4.37
N LEU A 15 7.13 1.61 -5.25
CA LEU A 15 5.72 1.70 -4.93
C LEU A 15 5.10 0.33 -4.64
N ALA A 16 5.47 -0.71 -5.38
CA ALA A 16 5.04 -2.08 -5.10
C ALA A 16 5.52 -2.54 -3.72
N THR A 17 6.78 -2.25 -3.38
CA THR A 17 7.35 -2.57 -2.08
C THR A 17 6.63 -1.86 -0.94
N VAL A 18 6.47 -0.53 -1.02
CA VAL A 18 5.76 0.27 -0.02
C VAL A 18 4.32 -0.21 0.16
N THR A 19 3.62 -0.49 -0.93
CA THR A 19 2.24 -1.01 -0.90
C THR A 19 2.17 -2.38 -0.23
N GLY A 20 3.11 -3.27 -0.54
CA GLY A 20 3.23 -4.58 0.11
C GLY A 20 3.45 -4.46 1.62
N VAL A 21 4.35 -3.57 2.05
CA VAL A 21 4.60 -3.31 3.48
C VAL A 21 3.35 -2.77 4.17
N LEU A 22 2.63 -1.84 3.56
CA LEU A 22 1.38 -1.31 4.10
C LEU A 22 0.29 -2.39 4.21
N ALA A 23 0.17 -3.27 3.20
CA ALA A 23 -0.78 -4.37 3.24
C ALA A 23 -0.47 -5.35 4.38
N VAL A 24 0.79 -5.73 4.56
CA VAL A 24 1.23 -6.59 5.67
C VAL A 24 0.97 -5.90 7.01
N ALA A 25 1.30 -4.61 7.14
CA ALA A 25 1.05 -3.86 8.36
C ALA A 25 -0.44 -3.79 8.71
N ALA A 26 -1.31 -3.58 7.72
CA ALA A 26 -2.77 -3.57 7.91
C ALA A 26 -3.28 -4.94 8.41
N VAL A 27 -2.82 -6.04 7.81
CA VAL A 27 -3.19 -7.40 8.25
C VAL A 27 -2.70 -7.69 9.66
N VAL A 28 -1.44 -7.39 9.97
CA VAL A 28 -0.87 -7.62 11.31
C VAL A 28 -1.58 -6.77 12.37
N PHE A 29 -1.78 -5.48 12.10
CA PHE A 29 -2.51 -4.58 13.00
C PHE A 29 -3.92 -5.10 13.26
N TYR A 30 -4.60 -5.56 12.21
CA TYR A 30 -5.92 -6.14 12.33
C TYR A 30 -5.95 -7.38 13.23
N THR A 31 -5.06 -8.35 13.00
CA THR A 31 -4.98 -9.57 13.82
C THR A 31 -4.64 -9.31 15.29
N ALA A 32 -3.98 -8.19 15.58
CA ALA A 32 -3.63 -7.81 16.95
C ALA A 32 -4.82 -7.19 17.73
N PHE A 33 -5.79 -6.59 17.03
CA PHE A 33 -6.91 -5.88 17.65
C PHE A 33 -8.22 -6.69 17.68
N THR A 34 -8.33 -7.80 16.95
CA THR A 34 -9.58 -8.56 16.84
C THR A 34 -9.42 -10.02 17.32
N PRO A 35 -9.78 -10.34 18.58
CA PRO A 35 -9.63 -11.69 19.17
C PRO A 35 -10.54 -12.77 18.55
N SER A 36 -11.64 -12.35 17.93
CA SER A 36 -12.60 -13.18 17.20
C SER A 36 -12.56 -12.75 15.73
N GLY A 37 -12.28 -13.67 14.81
CA GLY A 37 -11.85 -13.39 13.42
C GLY A 37 -12.72 -12.43 12.58
N PRO A 38 -12.27 -12.10 11.35
CA PRO A 38 -12.65 -10.84 10.74
C PRO A 38 -14.13 -10.59 10.48
N THR A 39 -14.61 -9.42 10.89
CA THR A 39 -15.93 -8.96 10.44
C THR A 39 -15.85 -8.49 8.99
N THR A 40 -16.97 -8.57 8.28
CA THR A 40 -17.08 -8.16 6.88
C THR A 40 -16.64 -6.70 6.67
N ASP A 41 -16.94 -5.82 7.63
CA ASP A 41 -16.66 -4.39 7.55
C ASP A 41 -15.16 -4.09 7.65
N GLU A 42 -14.47 -4.81 8.53
CA GLU A 42 -13.03 -4.68 8.70
C GLU A 42 -12.25 -5.27 7.53
N ALA A 43 -12.71 -6.40 6.97
CA ALA A 43 -12.15 -6.94 5.74
C ALA A 43 -12.31 -5.94 4.57
N LEU A 44 -13.46 -5.26 4.48
CA LEU A 44 -13.70 -4.23 3.47
C LEU A 44 -12.76 -3.03 3.67
N PHE A 45 -12.56 -2.59 4.91
CA PHE A 45 -11.66 -1.49 5.23
C PHE A 45 -10.21 -1.80 4.82
N VAL A 46 -9.70 -3.00 5.15
CA VAL A 46 -8.35 -3.43 4.74
C VAL A 46 -8.24 -3.51 3.23
N LEU A 47 -9.23 -4.11 2.55
CA LEU A 47 -9.25 -4.17 1.09
C LEU A 47 -9.22 -2.78 0.45
N LEU A 48 -9.97 -1.81 0.98
CA LEU A 48 -9.96 -0.43 0.50
C LEU A 48 -8.64 0.28 0.82
N ALA A 49 -8.10 0.08 2.02
CA ALA A 49 -6.83 0.66 2.45
C ALA A 49 -5.65 0.17 1.60
N VAL A 50 -5.72 -1.05 1.04
CA VAL A 50 -4.73 -1.59 0.09
C VAL A 50 -5.07 -1.19 -1.35
N ALA A 51 -6.33 -1.27 -1.77
CA ALA A 51 -6.75 -0.99 -3.14
C ALA A 51 -6.54 0.49 -3.52
N LEU A 52 -6.70 1.42 -2.59
CA LEU A 52 -6.46 2.85 -2.82
C LEU A 52 -5.01 3.14 -3.22
N PRO A 53 -3.97 2.75 -2.45
CA PRO A 53 -2.58 2.93 -2.85
C PRO A 53 -2.26 2.18 -4.15
N VAL A 54 -2.72 0.93 -4.34
CA VAL A 54 -2.53 0.20 -5.61
C VAL A 54 -3.09 1.00 -6.81
N THR A 55 -4.29 1.55 -6.66
CA THR A 55 -4.95 2.31 -7.72
C THR A 55 -4.24 3.64 -7.97
N ALA A 56 -3.80 4.32 -6.91
CA ALA A 56 -3.03 5.55 -7.01
C ALA A 56 -1.72 5.33 -7.77
N VAL A 57 -0.96 4.28 -7.42
CA VAL A 57 0.27 3.86 -8.11
C VAL A 57 0.01 3.59 -9.58
N ARG A 58 -1.03 2.80 -9.89
CA ARG A 58 -1.39 2.46 -11.27
C ARG A 58 -1.78 3.69 -12.08
N GLN A 59 -2.53 4.62 -11.49
CA GLN A 59 -2.90 5.86 -12.15
C GLN A 59 -1.71 6.78 -12.35
N LEU A 60 -0.80 6.84 -11.38
CA LEU A 60 0.40 7.67 -11.45
C LEU A 60 1.36 7.14 -12.52
N ALA A 61 1.58 5.83 -12.58
CA ALA A 61 2.35 5.17 -13.64
C ALA A 61 1.76 5.45 -15.03
N ARG A 62 0.43 5.50 -15.17
CA ARG A 62 -0.24 5.84 -16.43
C ARG A 62 -0.16 7.31 -16.83
N ARG A 63 0.11 8.22 -15.88
CA ARG A 63 0.19 9.67 -16.14
C ARG A 63 1.62 10.14 -16.42
N LEU A 64 2.61 9.34 -16.04
CA LEU A 64 4.03 9.69 -16.12
C LEU A 64 4.84 8.79 -17.08
N GLY A 65 4.23 7.73 -17.61
CA GLY A 65 4.72 6.99 -18.79
C GLY A 65 4.07 7.51 -20.07
#